data_AF-A0AAJ2F3Z2-F1
#
_entry.id   AF-A0AAJ2F3Z2-F1
#
_cell.length_a   1.000
_cell.length_b   1.000
_cell.length_c   1.000
_cell.angle_alpha   90.00
_cell.angle_beta   90.00
_cell.angle_gamma   90.00
#
_symmetry.space_group_name_H-M   'P 1'
#
loop_
_entity.id
_entity.type
_entity.pdbx_description
1 polymer ?
#
loop_
_entity_poly.entity_id
_entity_poly.type
_entity_poly.pdbx_seq_one_letter_code
_entity_poly.pdbx_strand_id
1 'polypeptide(L)'
;MEIIETIVEALKHLFTPEMFTLGAIITTLKEFLELKKLLKENKEHKAESDGEKVTITTNNGNVIIVQNLTYEVYKNSPLANEAVAQNFETLQNDPSIDAFEITDSNENTLVKVEKYDFPQMSILHEEIDSETKITHEVALLSIIKISFEANLKWEFYHRGNKISAKIKDTTFMELIDNGQSFSKGDRLEVELKVTQKYDPSVNTYVTKEYIIESIIRHIPRSEQQKIDFTGK
;
A
#
# COMPACT_ATOMS: atom_id res chain seq x y z
N MET A 1 -10.78 16.73 -22.19
CA MET A 1 -10.78 15.58 -23.13
C MET A 1 -9.74 14.54 -22.71
N GLU A 2 -8.52 14.96 -22.35
CA GLU A 2 -7.42 14.08 -21.89
C GLU A 2 -7.75 13.14 -20.70
N ILE A 3 -8.53 13.58 -19.71
CA ILE A 3 -8.88 12.76 -18.52
C ILE A 3 -9.65 11.51 -18.93
N ILE A 4 -10.67 11.69 -19.77
CA ILE A 4 -11.57 10.61 -20.19
C ILE A 4 -10.79 9.64 -21.08
N GLU A 5 -10.00 10.15 -22.01
CA GLU A 5 -9.17 9.31 -22.90
C GLU A 5 -8.12 8.51 -22.13
N THR A 6 -7.44 9.11 -21.16
CA THR A 6 -6.43 8.43 -20.33
C THR A 6 -7.07 7.33 -19.47
N ILE A 7 -8.24 7.62 -18.86
CA ILE A 7 -8.96 6.62 -18.08
C ILE A 7 -9.48 5.51 -18.99
N VAL A 8 -10.02 5.84 -20.16
CA VAL A 8 -10.43 4.87 -21.19
C VAL A 8 -9.26 3.96 -21.57
N GLU A 9 -8.06 4.50 -21.78
CA GLU A 9 -6.86 3.72 -22.12
C GLU A 9 -6.45 2.78 -20.99
N ALA A 10 -6.43 3.26 -19.74
CA ALA A 10 -6.16 2.42 -18.57
C ALA A 10 -7.21 1.31 -18.41
N LEU A 11 -8.47 1.61 -18.76
CA LEU A 11 -9.58 0.67 -18.70
C LEU A 11 -9.52 -0.38 -19.81
N LYS A 12 -9.04 -0.07 -21.03
CA LYS A 12 -8.97 -1.04 -22.15
C LYS A 12 -8.28 -2.36 -21.80
N HIS A 13 -7.32 -2.33 -20.87
CA HIS A 13 -6.60 -3.52 -20.41
C HIS A 13 -7.35 -4.34 -19.34
N LEU A 14 -8.39 -3.77 -18.72
CA LEU A 14 -9.17 -4.37 -17.63
C LEU A 14 -10.53 -4.90 -18.11
N PHE A 15 -10.99 -4.48 -19.29
CA PHE A 15 -12.22 -4.97 -19.92
C PHE A 15 -11.94 -6.13 -20.88
N THR A 16 -12.80 -7.16 -20.85
CA THR A 16 -12.90 -8.10 -21.97
C THR A 16 -13.56 -7.38 -23.16
N PRO A 17 -13.25 -7.74 -24.43
CA PRO A 17 -13.82 -7.10 -25.61
C PRO A 17 -15.36 -7.08 -25.64
N GLU A 18 -15.99 -8.05 -24.95
CA GLU A 18 -17.44 -8.20 -24.85
C GLU A 18 -18.10 -7.22 -23.84
N MET A 19 -17.33 -6.70 -22.87
CA MET A 19 -17.81 -5.74 -21.85
C MET A 19 -17.55 -4.28 -22.22
N PHE A 20 -16.79 -4.01 -23.29
CA PHE A 20 -16.32 -2.67 -23.62
C PHE A 20 -17.39 -1.86 -24.40
N THR A 21 -18.32 -1.25 -23.67
CA THR A 21 -19.27 -0.26 -24.22
C THR A 21 -19.00 1.15 -23.67
N LEU A 22 -19.32 2.19 -24.44
CA LEU A 22 -19.17 3.58 -23.99
C LEU A 22 -19.97 3.85 -22.70
N GLY A 23 -21.15 3.24 -22.56
CA GLY A 23 -21.96 3.33 -21.34
C GLY A 23 -21.28 2.69 -20.13
N ALA A 24 -20.64 1.53 -20.29
CA ALA A 24 -19.89 0.88 -19.21
C ALA A 24 -18.69 1.72 -18.76
N ILE A 25 -17.97 2.35 -19.70
CA ILE A 25 -16.85 3.24 -19.40
C ILE A 25 -17.31 4.45 -18.60
N ILE A 26 -18.36 5.15 -19.05
CA ILE A 26 -18.89 6.34 -18.37
C ILE A 26 -19.37 5.96 -16.96
N THR A 27 -20.03 4.81 -16.82
CA THR A 27 -20.49 4.32 -15.52
C THR A 27 -19.32 4.00 -14.59
N THR A 28 -18.28 3.33 -15.11
CA THR A 28 -17.06 3.02 -14.34
C THR A 28 -16.36 4.29 -13.88
N LEU A 29 -16.22 5.29 -14.78
CA LEU A 29 -15.62 6.58 -14.44
C LEU A 29 -16.43 7.32 -13.38
N LYS A 30 -17.76 7.38 -13.52
CA LYS A 30 -18.66 7.98 -12.55
C LYS A 30 -18.46 7.35 -11.17
N GLU A 31 -18.62 6.04 -11.09
CA GLU A 31 -18.50 5.27 -9.84
C GLU A 31 -17.09 5.38 -9.24
N PHE A 32 -16.03 5.42 -10.07
CA PHE A 32 -14.65 5.60 -9.62
C PHE A 32 -14.45 6.96 -8.94
N LEU A 33 -14.99 8.03 -9.54
CA LEU A 33 -14.91 9.37 -8.98
C LEU A 33 -15.73 9.49 -7.68
N GLU A 34 -16.92 8.89 -7.63
CA GLU A 34 -17.75 8.83 -6.42
C GLU A 34 -17.04 8.04 -5.30
N LEU A 35 -16.43 6.90 -5.63
CA LEU A 35 -15.66 6.07 -4.68
C LEU A 35 -14.43 6.81 -4.15
N LYS A 36 -13.67 7.48 -5.03
CA LYS A 36 -12.51 8.30 -4.61
C LYS A 36 -12.94 9.46 -3.71
N LYS A 37 -14.07 10.09 -4.03
CA LYS A 37 -14.66 11.15 -3.21
C LYS A 37 -15.16 10.64 -1.85
N LEU A 38 -15.74 9.44 -1.79
CA LEU A 38 -16.21 8.85 -0.53
C LEU A 38 -15.04 8.47 0.39
N LEU A 39 -14.04 7.80 -0.16
CA LEU A 39 -12.88 7.28 0.59
C LEU A 39 -11.83 8.37 0.91
N LYS A 40 -12.07 9.62 0.48
CA LYS A 40 -11.38 10.85 0.90
C LYS A 40 -11.26 10.96 2.42
N GLU A 41 -12.33 10.70 3.15
CA GLU A 41 -12.42 10.99 4.59
C GLU A 41 -12.08 9.76 5.46
N ASN A 42 -12.16 8.55 4.89
CA ASN A 42 -11.96 7.30 5.59
C ASN A 42 -11.39 6.22 4.68
N LYS A 43 -10.08 5.99 4.81
CA LYS A 43 -9.39 4.89 4.12
C LYS A 43 -9.91 3.52 4.56
N GLU A 44 -10.30 3.40 5.83
CA GLU A 44 -10.87 2.17 6.37
C GLU A 44 -12.34 2.03 5.98
N HIS A 45 -12.64 0.94 5.27
CA HIS A 45 -13.99 0.61 4.82
C HIS A 45 -14.18 -0.90 4.78
N LYS A 46 -15.44 -1.32 4.86
CA LYS A 46 -15.85 -2.70 4.60
C LYS A 46 -16.36 -2.79 3.18
N ALA A 47 -15.84 -3.74 2.40
CA ALA A 47 -16.31 -4.03 1.06
C ALA A 47 -16.94 -5.44 1.04
N GLU A 48 -18.19 -5.55 0.59
CA GLU A 48 -18.91 -6.82 0.43
C GLU A 48 -19.35 -6.97 -1.02
N SER A 49 -18.89 -8.03 -1.69
CA SER A 49 -19.21 -8.32 -3.09
C SER A 49 -20.33 -9.35 -3.19
N ASP A 50 -21.29 -9.13 -4.09
CA ASP A 50 -22.29 -10.12 -4.50
C ASP A 50 -21.94 -10.80 -5.83
N GLY A 51 -20.76 -10.48 -6.39
CA GLY A 51 -20.26 -10.97 -7.68
C GLY A 51 -20.43 -9.98 -8.83
N GLU A 52 -21.49 -9.15 -8.82
CA GLU A 52 -21.71 -8.11 -9.83
C GLU A 52 -21.37 -6.72 -9.29
N LYS A 53 -21.70 -6.48 -8.02
CA LYS A 53 -21.54 -5.21 -7.33
C LYS A 53 -20.79 -5.39 -6.03
N VAL A 54 -20.17 -4.30 -5.59
CA VAL A 54 -19.50 -4.19 -4.31
C VAL A 54 -20.20 -3.11 -3.50
N THR A 55 -20.64 -3.46 -2.30
CA THR A 55 -21.15 -2.52 -1.31
C THR A 55 -19.99 -2.07 -0.43
N ILE A 56 -19.65 -0.79 -0.48
CA ILE A 56 -18.62 -0.16 0.35
C ILE A 56 -19.31 0.59 1.49
N THR A 57 -19.01 0.19 2.72
CA THR A 57 -19.46 0.87 3.94
C THR A 57 -18.27 1.47 4.66
N THR A 58 -18.25 2.79 4.82
CA THR A 58 -17.25 3.48 5.63
C THR A 58 -17.58 3.35 7.12
N ASN A 59 -16.56 3.46 7.97
CA ASN A 59 -16.67 3.54 9.43
C ASN A 59 -17.59 4.66 9.96
N ASN A 60 -17.80 5.76 9.22
CA ASN A 60 -18.80 6.78 9.56
C ASN A 60 -20.24 6.45 9.10
N GLY A 61 -20.46 5.26 8.53
CA GLY A 61 -21.77 4.75 8.15
C GLY A 61 -22.25 5.13 6.75
N ASN A 62 -21.44 5.82 5.94
CA ASN A 62 -21.78 6.07 4.55
C ASN A 62 -21.67 4.78 3.73
N VAL A 63 -22.59 4.60 2.79
CA VAL A 63 -22.66 3.42 1.94
C VAL A 63 -22.72 3.84 0.48
N ILE A 64 -21.86 3.25 -0.36
CA ILE A 64 -21.96 3.32 -1.83
C ILE A 64 -21.97 1.91 -2.40
N ILE A 65 -22.68 1.73 -3.51
CA ILE A 65 -22.70 0.48 -4.27
C ILE A 65 -22.12 0.79 -5.65
N VAL A 66 -21.05 0.10 -6.02
CA VAL A 66 -20.37 0.25 -7.32
C VAL A 66 -20.30 -1.11 -8.01
N GLN A 67 -20.05 -1.12 -9.31
CA GLN A 67 -19.74 -2.36 -10.03
C GLN A 67 -18.45 -2.98 -9.49
N ASN A 68 -18.40 -4.31 -9.47
CA ASN A 68 -17.21 -5.03 -9.07
C ASN A 68 -15.99 -4.59 -9.90
N LEU A 69 -16.19 -4.38 -11.20
CA LEU A 69 -15.14 -3.85 -12.07
C LEU A 69 -14.62 -2.49 -11.61
N THR A 70 -15.49 -1.56 -11.21
CA THR A 70 -15.07 -0.26 -10.72
C THR A 70 -14.24 -0.37 -9.46
N TYR A 71 -14.66 -1.24 -8.52
CA TYR A 71 -13.89 -1.49 -7.30
C TYR A 71 -12.52 -2.09 -7.60
N GLU A 72 -12.45 -3.04 -8.54
CA GLU A 72 -11.19 -3.64 -9.00
C GLU A 72 -10.26 -2.61 -9.67
N VAL A 73 -10.79 -1.72 -10.51
CA VAL A 73 -10.01 -0.63 -11.12
C VAL A 73 -9.47 0.31 -10.04
N TYR A 74 -10.32 0.70 -9.08
CA TYR A 74 -9.94 1.57 -7.96
C TYR A 74 -8.81 0.95 -7.12
N LYS A 75 -8.92 -0.34 -6.81
CA LYS A 75 -7.98 -1.08 -5.97
C LYS A 75 -6.67 -1.43 -6.69
N ASN A 76 -6.77 -1.93 -7.92
CA ASN A 76 -5.67 -2.62 -8.61
C ASN A 76 -5.05 -1.85 -9.78
N SER A 77 -5.54 -0.65 -10.13
CA SER A 77 -4.99 0.15 -11.24
C SER A 77 -4.26 1.40 -10.76
N PRO A 78 -2.92 1.33 -10.55
CA PRO A 78 -2.10 2.51 -10.28
C PRO A 78 -2.23 3.56 -11.39
N LEU A 79 -2.29 3.14 -12.66
CA LEU A 79 -2.44 4.03 -13.81
C LEU A 79 -3.74 4.83 -13.75
N ALA A 80 -4.87 4.20 -13.42
CA ALA A 80 -6.14 4.91 -13.30
C ALA A 80 -6.12 5.90 -12.12
N ASN A 81 -5.56 5.48 -10.98
CA ASN A 81 -5.42 6.32 -9.80
C ASN A 81 -4.51 7.54 -10.05
N GLU A 82 -3.39 7.34 -10.73
CA GLU A 82 -2.43 8.37 -11.12
C GLU A 82 -3.03 9.34 -12.13
N ALA A 83 -3.69 8.82 -13.18
CA ALA A 83 -4.36 9.65 -14.17
C ALA A 83 -5.39 10.59 -13.52
N VAL A 84 -6.25 10.06 -12.63
CA VAL A 84 -7.21 10.90 -11.90
C VAL A 84 -6.49 11.90 -11.00
N ALA A 85 -5.47 11.48 -10.25
CA ALA A 85 -4.72 12.35 -9.35
C ALA A 85 -4.07 13.54 -10.07
N GLN A 86 -3.27 13.28 -11.10
CA GLN A 86 -2.56 14.32 -11.87
C GLN A 86 -3.52 15.30 -12.55
N ASN A 87 -4.65 14.81 -13.03
CA ASN A 87 -5.65 15.68 -13.65
C ASN A 87 -6.33 16.59 -12.62
N PHE A 88 -6.70 16.08 -11.44
CA PHE A 88 -7.25 16.93 -10.38
C PHE A 88 -6.22 17.88 -9.78
N GLU A 89 -4.94 17.53 -9.76
CA GLU A 89 -3.85 18.46 -9.43
C GLU A 89 -3.76 19.60 -10.45
N THR A 90 -3.90 19.27 -11.74
CA THR A 90 -3.89 20.26 -12.82
C THR A 90 -5.11 21.20 -12.71
N LEU A 91 -6.31 20.64 -12.51
CA LEU A 91 -7.55 21.42 -12.33
C LEU A 91 -7.51 22.30 -11.06
N GLN A 92 -6.87 21.82 -9.99
CA GLN A 92 -6.68 22.58 -8.75
C GLN A 92 -5.83 23.85 -8.96
N ASN A 93 -4.81 23.76 -9.81
CA ASN A 93 -3.89 24.87 -10.07
C ASN A 93 -4.45 25.91 -11.05
N ASP A 94 -5.61 25.64 -11.68
CA ASP A 94 -6.30 26.60 -12.54
C ASP A 94 -7.31 27.44 -11.73
N PRO A 95 -7.09 28.76 -11.57
CA PRO A 95 -8.00 29.62 -10.83
C PRO A 95 -9.37 29.79 -11.52
N SER A 96 -9.47 29.56 -12.83
CA SER A 96 -10.69 29.75 -13.63
C SER A 96 -11.69 28.59 -13.55
N ILE A 97 -11.30 27.45 -12.97
CA ILE A 97 -12.14 26.25 -12.89
C ILE A 97 -12.77 26.13 -11.51
N ASP A 98 -14.10 26.09 -11.44
CA ASP A 98 -14.86 25.98 -10.18
C ASP A 98 -15.42 24.57 -9.91
N ALA A 99 -15.57 23.75 -10.95
CA ALA A 99 -16.03 22.38 -10.84
C ALA A 99 -15.62 21.53 -12.05
N PHE A 100 -15.58 20.22 -11.85
CA PHE A 100 -15.53 19.22 -12.90
C PHE A 100 -16.87 18.48 -12.96
N GLU A 101 -17.49 18.45 -14.13
CA GLU A 101 -18.79 17.81 -14.35
C GLU A 101 -18.75 16.86 -15.54
N ILE A 102 -19.42 15.72 -15.39
CA ILE A 102 -19.78 14.84 -16.51
C ILE A 102 -21.30 14.88 -16.64
N THR A 103 -21.79 15.16 -17.83
CA THR A 103 -23.21 15.21 -18.16
C THR A 103 -23.59 14.15 -19.19
N ASP A 104 -24.88 13.79 -19.24
CA ASP A 104 -25.43 13.04 -20.37
C ASP A 104 -25.69 13.97 -21.57
N SER A 105 -26.20 13.40 -22.67
CA SER A 105 -26.53 14.16 -23.88
C SER A 105 -27.64 15.20 -23.69
N ASN A 106 -28.37 15.15 -22.58
CA ASN A 106 -29.43 16.09 -22.22
C ASN A 106 -28.97 17.10 -21.16
N GLU A 107 -27.67 17.20 -20.91
CA GLU A 107 -27.05 18.06 -19.89
C GLU A 107 -27.42 17.69 -18.43
N ASN A 108 -27.93 16.47 -18.19
CA ASN A 108 -28.13 16.01 -16.82
C ASN A 108 -26.79 15.66 -16.20
N THR A 109 -26.47 16.24 -15.05
CA THR A 109 -25.25 15.94 -14.29
C THR A 109 -25.24 14.48 -13.84
N LEU A 110 -24.24 13.73 -14.30
CA LEU A 110 -23.97 12.35 -13.90
C LEU A 110 -23.02 12.28 -12.70
N VAL A 111 -21.99 13.15 -12.69
CA VAL A 111 -21.09 13.36 -11.54
C VAL A 111 -20.62 14.80 -11.53
N LYS A 112 -20.47 15.35 -10.32
CA LYS A 112 -19.91 16.67 -10.07
C LYS A 112 -18.88 16.62 -8.95
N VAL A 113 -17.70 17.15 -9.23
CA VAL A 113 -16.63 17.37 -8.26
C VAL A 113 -16.40 18.87 -8.15
N GLU A 114 -16.65 19.42 -6.97
CA GLU A 114 -16.48 20.85 -6.71
C GLU A 114 -15.00 21.19 -6.48
N LYS A 115 -14.57 22.43 -6.74
CA LYS A 115 -13.17 22.86 -6.55
C LYS A 115 -12.61 22.54 -5.16
N TYR A 116 -13.44 22.63 -4.11
CA TYR A 116 -13.03 22.31 -2.73
C TYR A 116 -12.69 20.81 -2.52
N ASP A 117 -13.15 19.93 -3.41
CA ASP A 117 -12.83 18.50 -3.40
C ASP A 117 -11.55 18.16 -4.18
N PHE A 118 -11.08 19.04 -5.08
CA PHE A 118 -9.92 18.78 -5.93
C PHE A 118 -8.66 18.38 -5.17
N PRO A 119 -8.28 19.02 -4.03
CA PRO A 119 -7.10 18.63 -3.27
C PRO A 119 -7.09 17.18 -2.77
N GLN A 120 -8.25 16.55 -2.70
CA GLN A 120 -8.40 15.18 -2.22
C GLN A 120 -8.44 14.19 -3.38
N MET A 121 -9.00 14.63 -4.50
CA MET A 121 -8.98 13.87 -5.74
C MET A 121 -7.57 13.83 -6.36
N SER A 122 -6.71 14.81 -6.07
CA SER A 122 -5.31 14.87 -6.48
C SER A 122 -4.38 13.97 -5.65
N ILE A 123 -4.85 13.39 -4.55
CA ILE A 123 -4.06 12.45 -3.75
C ILE A 123 -3.92 11.15 -4.54
N LEU A 124 -2.66 10.75 -4.77
CA LEU A 124 -2.33 9.41 -5.23
C LEU A 124 -2.75 8.42 -4.15
N HIS A 125 -3.67 7.55 -4.53
CA HIS A 125 -4.13 6.50 -3.66
C HIS A 125 -3.00 5.48 -3.50
N GLU A 126 -2.37 5.43 -2.34
CA GLU A 126 -1.52 4.31 -1.96
C GLU A 126 -2.42 3.07 -1.91
N GLU A 127 -2.27 2.17 -2.90
CA GLU A 127 -2.93 0.86 -3.02
C GLU A 127 -3.89 0.55 -1.85
N ILE A 128 -5.15 0.99 -1.89
CA ILE A 128 -6.16 0.28 -1.11
C ILE A 128 -6.45 -0.98 -1.89
N ASP A 129 -5.60 -1.98 -1.66
CA ASP A 129 -6.01 -3.16 -0.92
C ASP A 129 -5.22 -4.39 -1.37
N SER A 130 -4.73 -5.09 -0.36
CA SER A 130 -4.81 -6.53 -0.28
C SER A 130 -4.90 -6.74 1.22
N GLU A 131 -5.75 -7.64 1.71
CA GLU A 131 -5.82 -7.99 3.14
C GLU A 131 -4.42 -7.86 3.75
N THR A 132 -4.18 -6.75 4.45
CA THR A 132 -2.83 -6.41 4.87
C THR A 132 -2.71 -7.00 6.25
N LYS A 133 -2.06 -8.15 6.31
CA LYS A 133 -1.81 -8.81 7.58
C LYS A 133 -0.56 -8.20 8.18
N ILE A 134 -0.75 -7.43 9.25
CA ILE A 134 0.33 -6.95 10.10
C ILE A 134 0.44 -7.93 11.27
N THR A 135 1.62 -8.47 11.48
CA THR A 135 1.93 -9.30 12.66
C THR A 135 3.12 -8.69 13.40
N HIS A 136 3.04 -8.65 14.72
CA HIS A 136 4.14 -8.30 15.60
C HIS A 136 4.61 -9.56 16.29
N GLU A 137 5.91 -9.82 16.26
CA GLU A 137 6.51 -10.95 16.95
C GLU A 137 7.86 -10.59 17.56
N VAL A 138 8.19 -11.21 18.69
CA VAL A 138 9.55 -11.19 19.21
C VAL A 138 10.38 -12.17 18.40
N ALA A 139 11.42 -11.68 17.73
CA ALA A 139 12.24 -12.47 16.83
C ALA A 139 13.72 -12.38 17.20
N LEU A 140 14.44 -13.49 17.00
CA LEU A 140 15.89 -13.53 17.09
C LEU A 140 16.50 -13.51 15.69
N LEU A 141 17.19 -12.42 15.36
CA LEU A 141 17.76 -12.15 14.04
C LEU A 141 19.28 -12.27 14.08
N SER A 142 19.89 -13.05 13.17
CA SER A 142 21.36 -13.10 13.05
C SER A 142 21.84 -12.11 12.01
N ILE A 143 22.80 -11.25 12.37
CA ILE A 143 23.29 -10.17 11.51
C ILE A 143 24.10 -10.75 10.34
N ILE A 144 23.76 -10.33 9.11
CA ILE A 144 24.52 -10.65 7.88
C ILE A 144 25.24 -9.40 7.38
N LYS A 145 24.49 -8.31 7.19
CA LYS A 145 25.00 -7.05 6.66
C LYS A 145 24.34 -5.89 7.40
N ILE A 146 25.17 -4.94 7.82
CA ILE A 146 24.73 -3.73 8.50
C ILE A 146 24.79 -2.54 7.53
N SER A 147 23.96 -1.54 7.77
CA SER A 147 24.04 -0.25 7.09
C SER A 147 23.88 0.88 8.10
N PHE A 148 24.84 1.80 8.13
CA PHE A 148 24.79 2.94 9.04
C PHE A 148 23.91 4.10 8.52
N GLU A 149 23.42 3.99 7.29
CA GLU A 149 22.46 4.96 6.76
C GLU A 149 21.04 4.60 7.19
N ALA A 150 20.37 5.51 7.91
CA ALA A 150 19.03 5.28 8.47
C ALA A 150 17.97 4.85 7.45
N ASN A 151 18.14 5.21 6.17
CA ASN A 151 17.20 4.89 5.10
C ASN A 151 17.45 3.52 4.45
N LEU A 152 18.58 2.87 4.74
CA LEU A 152 18.99 1.60 4.14
C LEU A 152 18.62 0.41 5.03
N LYS A 153 18.34 -0.73 4.38
CA LYS A 153 17.96 -1.97 5.06
C LYS A 153 19.21 -2.73 5.52
N TRP A 154 19.12 -3.29 6.72
CA TRP A 154 20.04 -4.32 7.21
C TRP A 154 19.61 -5.70 6.68
N GLU A 155 20.55 -6.62 6.57
CA GLU A 155 20.27 -8.01 6.19
C GLU A 155 20.47 -8.95 7.38
N PHE A 156 19.53 -9.86 7.55
CA PHE A 156 19.51 -10.83 8.65
C PHE A 156 19.16 -12.24 8.18
N TYR A 157 19.50 -13.23 9.00
CA TYR A 157 18.80 -14.51 8.98
C TYR A 157 17.65 -14.50 9.99
N HIS A 158 16.46 -14.85 9.53
CA HIS A 158 15.27 -15.08 10.34
C HIS A 158 14.71 -16.47 10.03
N ARG A 159 14.68 -17.36 11.03
CA ARG A 159 14.23 -18.77 10.89
C ARG A 159 14.87 -19.48 9.68
N GLY A 160 16.16 -19.25 9.46
CA GLY A 160 16.94 -19.84 8.35
C GLY A 160 16.82 -19.12 7.01
N ASN A 161 15.92 -18.15 6.87
CA ASN A 161 15.73 -17.38 5.64
C ASN A 161 16.46 -16.04 5.70
N LYS A 162 17.05 -15.61 4.58
CA LYS A 162 17.62 -14.27 4.46
C LYS A 162 16.48 -13.25 4.33
N ILE A 163 16.49 -12.21 5.16
CA ILE A 163 15.53 -11.09 5.11
C ILE A 163 16.25 -9.75 5.10
N SER A 164 15.60 -8.72 4.54
CA SER A 164 16.06 -7.33 4.61
C SER A 164 15.06 -6.50 5.41
N ALA A 165 15.52 -5.86 6.48
CA ALA A 165 14.66 -5.12 7.41
C ALA A 165 15.17 -3.69 7.64
N LYS A 166 14.24 -2.74 7.81
CA LYS A 166 14.56 -1.38 8.28
C LYS A 166 14.52 -1.36 9.81
N ILE A 167 15.41 -0.59 10.43
CA ILE A 167 15.40 -0.35 11.88
C ILE A 167 14.77 1.02 12.11
N LYS A 168 13.69 1.07 12.90
CA LYS A 168 13.02 2.32 13.30
C LYS A 168 13.33 2.73 14.74
N ASP A 169 14.11 1.93 15.47
CA ASP A 169 14.53 2.20 16.83
C ASP A 169 15.59 3.31 16.86
N THR A 170 15.15 4.54 17.13
CA THR A 170 16.03 5.72 17.19
C THR A 170 17.02 5.63 18.35
N THR A 171 16.61 5.09 19.49
CA THR A 171 17.47 4.95 20.66
C THR A 171 18.62 3.98 20.39
N PHE A 172 18.35 2.89 19.67
CA PHE A 172 19.40 1.97 19.26
C PHE A 172 20.36 2.61 18.24
N MET A 173 19.84 3.38 17.27
CA MET A 173 20.71 4.09 16.31
C MET A 173 21.67 5.06 17.03
N GLU A 174 21.20 5.77 18.06
CA GLU A 174 22.07 6.60 18.91
C GLU A 174 23.17 5.79 19.60
N LEU A 175 22.90 4.55 20.05
CA LEU A 175 23.94 3.69 20.63
C LEU A 175 25.02 3.32 19.60
N ILE A 176 24.62 3.08 18.35
CA ILE A 176 25.56 2.84 17.25
C ILE A 176 26.43 4.05 17.00
N ASP A 177 25.84 5.24 16.92
CA ASP A 177 26.57 6.50 16.74
C ASP A 177 27.54 6.76 17.89
N ASN A 178 27.22 6.28 19.10
CA ASN A 178 28.07 6.33 20.28
C ASN A 178 29.09 5.19 20.39
N GLY A 179 29.23 4.33 19.37
CA GLY A 179 30.29 3.33 19.27
C GLY A 179 29.89 1.89 19.63
N GLN A 180 28.59 1.57 19.71
CA GLN A 180 28.15 0.19 19.84
C GLN A 180 28.70 -0.65 18.69
N SER A 181 29.46 -1.69 19.05
CA SER A 181 30.13 -2.58 18.09
C SER A 181 29.32 -3.84 17.82
N PHE A 182 29.48 -4.36 16.60
CA PHE A 182 28.90 -5.63 16.15
C PHE A 182 29.97 -6.48 15.45
N SER A 183 29.87 -7.79 15.64
CA SER A 183 30.73 -8.81 15.08
C SER A 183 29.95 -9.82 14.26
N LYS A 184 30.64 -10.49 13.33
CA LYS A 184 30.03 -11.55 12.55
C LYS A 184 29.57 -12.70 13.46
N GLY A 185 28.27 -12.98 13.40
CA GLY A 185 27.62 -14.01 14.21
C GLY A 185 26.86 -13.46 15.42
N ASP A 186 26.90 -12.15 15.64
CA ASP A 186 26.04 -11.49 16.61
C ASP A 186 24.57 -11.56 16.19
N ARG A 187 23.70 -11.53 17.20
CA ARG A 187 22.25 -11.62 17.04
C ARG A 187 21.55 -10.48 17.78
N LEU A 188 20.39 -10.09 17.27
CA LEU A 188 19.50 -9.14 17.92
C LEU A 188 18.19 -9.84 18.26
N GLU A 189 17.74 -9.69 19.51
CA GLU A 189 16.37 -9.97 19.89
C GLU A 189 15.57 -8.68 19.74
N VAL A 190 14.48 -8.73 18.97
CA VAL A 190 13.78 -7.54 18.49
C VAL A 190 12.28 -7.71 18.53
N GLU A 191 11.55 -6.58 18.59
CA GLU A 191 10.15 -6.53 18.17
C GLU A 191 10.10 -6.33 16.65
N LEU A 192 9.67 -7.38 15.95
CA LEU A 192 9.61 -7.42 14.50
C LEU A 192 8.16 -7.23 14.03
N LYS A 193 7.93 -6.16 13.27
CA LYS A 193 6.72 -5.97 12.48
C LYS A 193 6.89 -6.61 11.11
N VAL A 194 5.96 -7.50 10.76
CA VAL A 194 5.88 -8.15 9.46
C VAL A 194 4.61 -7.68 8.76
N THR A 195 4.79 -7.05 7.58
CA THR A 195 3.68 -6.64 6.72
C THR A 195 3.57 -7.64 5.58
N GLN A 196 2.44 -8.34 5.51
CA GLN A 196 2.12 -9.27 4.43
C GLN A 196 0.89 -8.77 3.66
N LYS A 197 0.91 -9.01 2.35
CA LYS A 197 -0.16 -8.63 1.42
C LYS A 197 -0.66 -9.89 0.73
N TYR A 198 -1.98 -10.09 0.70
CA TYR A 198 -2.56 -11.18 -0.08
C TYR A 198 -2.23 -11.01 -1.56
N ASP A 199 -1.66 -12.04 -2.17
CA ASP A 199 -1.32 -12.07 -3.58
C ASP A 199 -2.21 -13.10 -4.29
N PRO A 200 -3.21 -12.65 -5.07
CA PRO A 200 -4.14 -13.56 -5.73
C PRO A 200 -3.46 -14.42 -6.82
N SER A 201 -2.31 -14.00 -7.37
CA SER A 201 -1.59 -14.78 -8.39
C SER A 201 -1.01 -16.08 -7.83
N VAL A 202 -0.69 -16.09 -6.54
CA VAL A 202 -0.17 -17.25 -5.80
C VAL A 202 -1.12 -17.73 -4.71
N ASN A 203 -2.31 -17.13 -4.63
CA ASN A 203 -3.40 -17.47 -3.71
C ASN A 203 -2.93 -17.58 -2.23
N THR A 204 -2.06 -16.66 -1.79
CA THR A 204 -1.52 -16.64 -0.42
C THR A 204 -0.98 -15.28 -0.03
N TYR A 205 -0.70 -15.07 1.25
CA TYR A 205 -0.06 -13.86 1.77
C TYR A 205 1.44 -13.86 1.48
N VAL A 206 1.91 -12.82 0.79
CA VAL A 206 3.32 -12.59 0.48
C VAL A 206 3.85 -11.48 1.37
N THR A 207 4.97 -11.74 2.04
CA THR A 207 5.63 -10.74 2.87
C THR A 207 6.18 -9.60 2.00
N LYS A 208 5.77 -8.37 2.30
CA LYS A 208 6.23 -7.16 1.61
C LYS A 208 7.30 -6.42 2.40
N GLU A 209 7.20 -6.43 3.73
CA GLU A 209 8.11 -5.66 4.55
C GLU A 209 8.40 -6.30 5.92
N TYR A 210 9.65 -6.14 6.36
CA TYR A 210 10.10 -6.36 7.73
C TYR A 210 10.58 -5.02 8.30
N ILE A 211 10.06 -4.65 9.47
CA ILE A 211 10.49 -3.48 10.24
C ILE A 211 10.85 -3.94 11.65
N ILE A 212 12.06 -3.60 12.08
CA ILE A 212 12.48 -3.72 13.48
C ILE A 212 12.01 -2.45 14.18
N GLU A 213 10.99 -2.58 15.04
CA GLU A 213 10.39 -1.47 15.75
C GLU A 213 11.21 -1.09 16.99
N SER A 214 11.68 -2.10 17.73
CA SER A 214 12.55 -1.93 18.89
C SER A 214 13.55 -3.08 19.00
N ILE A 215 14.71 -2.80 19.61
CA ILE A 215 15.75 -3.79 19.90
C ILE A 215 15.77 -4.07 21.39
N ILE A 216 15.39 -5.30 21.74
CA ILE A 216 15.27 -5.76 23.12
C ILE A 216 16.66 -6.01 23.71
N ARG A 217 17.53 -6.71 22.96
CA ARG A 217 18.93 -6.91 23.34
C ARG A 217 19.83 -7.30 22.19
N HIS A 218 21.09 -6.92 22.31
CA HIS A 218 22.21 -7.41 21.50
C HIS A 218 22.84 -8.64 22.17
N ILE A 219 22.97 -9.73 21.42
CA ILE A 219 23.55 -11.00 21.85
C ILE A 219 24.83 -11.27 21.04
N PRO A 220 26.02 -11.08 21.64
CA PRO A 220 27.28 -11.39 20.99
C PRO A 220 27.37 -12.87 20.65
N ARG A 221 28.09 -13.20 19.58
CA ARG A 221 28.40 -14.60 19.26
C ARG A 221 29.07 -15.27 20.46
N SER A 222 28.50 -16.36 20.95
CA SER A 222 29.17 -17.22 21.92
C SER A 222 30.43 -17.80 21.27
N GLU A 223 31.61 -17.56 21.85
CA GLU A 223 32.81 -18.29 21.47
C GLU A 223 32.55 -19.78 21.61
N GLN A 224 32.86 -20.52 20.56
CA GLN A 224 32.73 -21.96 20.56
C GLN A 224 33.66 -22.52 21.64
N GLN A 225 33.09 -23.09 22.71
CA GLN A 225 33.90 -23.77 23.72
C GLN A 225 34.70 -24.87 23.02
N LYS A 226 36.03 -24.77 23.10
CA LYS A 226 36.92 -25.85 22.70
C LYS A 226 36.62 -27.03 23.63
N ILE A 227 36.01 -28.08 23.09
CA ILE A 227 35.95 -29.37 23.78
C ILE A 227 37.35 -29.95 23.68
N ASP A 228 38.07 -29.96 24.79
CA ASP A 228 39.41 -30.50 24.87
C ASP A 228 39.31 -32.03 24.99
N PHE A 229 39.51 -32.74 23.88
CA PHE A 229 39.56 -34.20 23.86
C PHE A 229 40.95 -34.66 24.33
N THR A 230 41.28 -34.45 25.60
CA THR A 230 42.39 -35.19 26.22
C THR A 230 41.86 -36.52 26.75
N GLY A 231 41.79 -37.50 25.85
CA GLY A 231 41.55 -38.89 26.21
C GLY A 231 42.75 -39.46 26.98
N LYS A 232 42.48 -40.01 28.16
CA LYS A 232 43.36 -40.93 28.88
C LYS A 232 43.36 -42.31 28.24
#